data_AF-A0A5S5C0B4-F1
#
_entry.id   AF-A0A5S5C0B4-F1
#
_cell.length_a   1.000
_cell.length_b   1.000
_cell.length_c   1.000
_cell.angle_alpha   90.00
_cell.angle_beta   90.00
_cell.angle_gamma   90.00
#
_symmetry.space_group_name_H-M   'P 1'
#
loop_
_entity.id
_entity.type
_entity.pdbx_description
1 polymer ?
#
loop_
_entity_poly.entity_id
_entity_poly.type
_entity_poly.pdbx_seq_one_letter_code
_entity_poly.pdbx_strand_id
1 'polypeptide(L)'
;MKKRRWFINLLKEEKWLNDRLAEGYACQRVGRLGGYTFGPSSRKMVIRLDYRNRMSAEKYEEYKLTYADFGWTLLKGNRWGSVQYWQKPSDGRDEIFSDAGSLVAFYKRLTQYALSTACLFFIYAYVVFKGNIITALFNIKASYLTEGLWQMEGNSFWRAFLFETPFAMLRFLPTWIFAICFLTFLYSYYQYDKQKKKYA
;
A
#
# COMPACT_ATOMS: atom_id res chain seq x y z
N MET A 1 -9.11 17.31 -11.57
CA MET A 1 -9.60 15.92 -11.69
C MET A 1 -9.32 15.12 -10.42
N LYS A 2 -10.35 14.53 -9.80
CA LYS A 2 -10.18 13.61 -8.66
C LYS A 2 -10.12 12.16 -9.16
N LYS A 3 -9.24 11.34 -8.60
CA LYS A 3 -9.10 9.91 -8.91
C LYS A 3 -8.95 9.10 -7.62
N ARG A 4 -9.41 7.86 -7.65
CA ARG A 4 -9.22 6.90 -6.55
C ARG A 4 -8.57 5.64 -7.09
N ARG A 5 -7.41 5.27 -6.54
CA ARG A 5 -6.66 4.06 -6.91
C ARG A 5 -5.79 3.60 -5.75
N TRP A 6 -5.70 2.30 -5.56
CA TRP A 6 -4.91 1.71 -4.49
C TRP A 6 -3.65 1.05 -5.04
N PHE A 7 -2.54 1.22 -4.32
CA PHE A 7 -1.26 0.62 -4.64
C PHE A 7 -0.65 0.01 -3.39
N ILE A 8 -0.18 -1.23 -3.54
CA ILE A 8 0.68 -1.91 -2.55
C ILE A 8 2.15 -1.73 -2.97
N ASN A 9 2.39 -1.72 -4.28
CA ASN A 9 3.72 -1.53 -4.84
C ASN A 9 3.98 -0.04 -5.14
N LEU A 10 4.95 0.53 -4.44
CA LEU A 10 5.31 1.94 -4.52
C LEU A 10 5.82 2.34 -5.91
N LEU A 11 6.57 1.46 -6.58
CA LEU A 11 7.09 1.72 -7.94
C LEU A 11 5.95 1.79 -8.96
N LYS A 12 4.91 0.97 -8.79
CA LYS A 12 3.71 1.04 -9.63
C LYS A 12 2.92 2.32 -9.37
N GLU A 13 2.86 2.78 -8.12
CA GLU A 13 2.23 4.05 -7.77
C GLU A 13 2.98 5.22 -8.40
N GLU A 14 4.30 5.28 -8.22
CA GLU A 14 5.14 6.34 -8.80
C GLU A 14 5.02 6.40 -10.32
N LYS A 15 5.09 5.24 -10.99
CA LYS A 15 4.90 5.17 -12.45
C LYS A 15 3.54 5.73 -12.85
N TRP A 16 2.46 5.26 -12.21
CA TRP A 16 1.11 5.72 -12.54
C TRP A 16 0.93 7.22 -12.30
N LEU A 17 1.53 7.77 -11.25
CA LEU A 17 1.51 9.20 -10.99
C LEU A 17 2.21 9.96 -12.14
N ASN A 18 3.42 9.56 -12.51
CA ASN A 18 4.15 10.21 -13.61
C ASN A 18 3.45 10.06 -14.97
N ASP A 19 2.80 8.93 -15.24
CA ASP A 19 1.97 8.75 -16.44
C ASP A 19 0.82 9.76 -16.48
N ARG A 20 0.24 10.14 -15.33
CA ARG A 20 -0.75 11.22 -15.26
C ARG A 20 -0.13 12.60 -15.43
N LEU A 21 1.06 12.85 -14.88
CA LEU A 21 1.72 14.15 -15.03
C LEU A 21 2.15 14.42 -16.48
N ALA A 22 2.52 13.37 -17.22
CA ALA A 22 2.89 13.45 -18.63
C ALA A 22 1.74 13.95 -19.53
N GLU A 23 0.49 13.82 -19.10
CA GLU A 23 -0.70 14.35 -19.80
C GLU A 23 -0.91 15.86 -19.57
N GLY A 24 0.03 16.56 -18.94
CA GLY A 24 -0.06 18.00 -18.66
C GLY A 24 -0.75 18.31 -17.32
N TYR A 25 -0.69 17.40 -16.36
CA TYR A 25 -1.24 17.59 -15.02
C TYR A 25 -0.14 17.75 -13.96
N ALA A 26 -0.48 18.42 -12.86
CA ALA A 26 0.25 18.41 -11.59
C ALA A 26 -0.58 17.67 -10.53
N CYS A 27 0.07 16.90 -9.66
CA CYS A 27 -0.59 16.39 -8.46
C CYS A 27 -0.70 17.53 -7.44
N GLN A 28 -1.92 17.91 -7.10
CA GLN A 28 -2.20 18.97 -6.13
C GLN A 28 -2.36 18.42 -4.72
N ARG A 29 -2.87 17.18 -4.60
CA ARG A 29 -3.11 16.55 -3.31
C ARG A 29 -3.07 15.04 -3.42
N VAL A 30 -2.33 14.42 -2.49
CA VAL A 30 -2.44 12.98 -2.22
C VAL A 30 -3.26 12.81 -0.94
N GLY A 31 -4.44 12.21 -1.08
CA GLY A 31 -5.39 11.98 0.00
C GLY A 31 -5.10 10.70 0.79
N ARG A 32 -6.02 10.38 1.71
CA ARG A 32 -6.09 9.06 2.36
C ARG A 32 -6.79 8.07 1.43
N LEU A 33 -6.62 6.77 1.70
CA LEU A 33 -7.35 5.68 1.04
C LEU A 33 -7.28 5.70 -0.50
N GLY A 34 -6.10 6.01 -1.05
CA GLY A 34 -5.85 6.02 -2.49
C GLY A 34 -6.50 7.19 -3.25
N GLY A 35 -6.86 8.28 -2.58
CA GLY A 35 -7.39 9.47 -3.24
C GLY A 35 -6.29 10.36 -3.82
N TYR A 36 -6.46 10.86 -5.04
CA TYR A 36 -5.53 11.79 -5.69
C TYR A 36 -6.30 12.93 -6.36
N THR A 37 -5.79 14.15 -6.25
CA THR A 37 -6.32 15.33 -6.96
C THR A 37 -5.26 15.87 -7.89
N PHE A 38 -5.60 15.97 -9.16
CA PHE A 38 -4.76 16.52 -10.22
C PHE A 38 -5.36 17.83 -10.73
N GLY A 39 -4.50 18.81 -11.04
CA GLY A 39 -4.86 20.05 -11.72
C GLY A 39 -4.04 20.21 -13.01
N PRO A 40 -4.50 21.00 -13.99
CA PRO A 40 -3.69 21.28 -15.18
C PRO A 40 -2.39 21.99 -14.79
N SER A 41 -1.32 21.70 -15.53
CA SER A 41 -0.01 22.33 -15.35
C SER A 41 0.55 22.73 -16.70
N SER A 42 1.01 23.97 -16.81
CA SER A 42 1.74 24.45 -18.01
C SER A 42 3.16 23.90 -18.08
N ARG A 43 3.70 23.42 -16.96
CA ARG A 43 5.04 22.81 -16.88
C ARG A 43 4.91 21.30 -16.71
N LYS A 44 5.79 20.56 -17.36
CA LYS A 44 5.94 19.12 -17.14
C LYS A 44 6.37 18.89 -15.69
N MET A 45 5.53 18.22 -14.90
CA MET A 45 5.81 17.91 -13.51
C MET A 45 6.34 16.48 -13.40
N VAL A 46 7.15 16.22 -12.38
CA VAL A 46 7.65 14.90 -12.03
C VAL A 46 7.39 14.63 -10.56
N ILE A 47 7.00 13.40 -10.25
CA ILE A 47 6.89 12.90 -8.89
C ILE A 47 7.93 11.79 -8.64
N ARG A 48 8.53 11.82 -7.46
CA ARG A 48 9.33 10.74 -6.91
C ARG A 48 8.85 10.39 -5.50
N LEU A 49 8.86 9.10 -5.19
CA LEU A 49 8.41 8.56 -3.92
C LEU A 49 9.62 8.01 -3.15
N ASP A 50 9.82 8.51 -1.93
CA ASP A 50 10.77 7.91 -0.98
C ASP A 50 9.99 7.19 0.12
N TYR A 51 10.62 6.23 0.77
CA TYR A 51 10.11 5.61 1.98
C TYR A 51 11.13 5.83 3.09
N ARG A 52 10.68 6.49 4.16
CA ARG A 52 11.50 6.74 5.35
C ARG A 52 10.89 6.09 6.57
N ASN A 53 11.75 5.57 7.43
CA ASN A 53 11.39 5.12 8.78
C ASN A 53 11.11 6.34 9.67
N ARG A 54 10.80 6.08 10.94
CA ARG A 54 10.58 7.13 11.94
C ARG A 54 11.83 8.03 12.08
N MET A 55 11.61 9.34 12.14
CA MET A 55 12.62 10.38 12.32
C MET A 55 12.26 11.29 13.50
N SER A 56 13.25 11.94 14.10
CA SER A 56 13.01 13.05 15.02
C SER A 56 12.40 14.25 14.28
N ALA A 57 11.89 15.24 15.01
CA ALA A 57 11.32 16.43 14.38
C ALA A 57 12.41 17.20 13.62
N GLU A 58 13.55 17.42 14.27
CA GLU A 58 14.73 18.07 13.69
C GLU A 58 15.20 17.38 12.40
N LYS A 59 15.42 16.05 12.43
CA LYS A 59 15.84 15.29 11.25
C LYS A 59 14.82 15.34 10.12
N TYR A 60 13.54 15.46 10.44
CA TYR A 60 12.49 15.56 9.44
C TYR A 60 12.46 16.95 8.78
N GLU A 61 12.69 18.01 9.54
CA GLU A 61 12.83 19.36 8.99
C GLU A 61 14.10 19.46 8.11
N GLU A 62 15.24 18.96 8.59
CA GLU A 62 16.48 18.89 7.81
C GLU A 62 16.26 18.11 6.50
N TYR A 63 15.66 16.92 6.59
CA TYR A 63 15.28 16.12 5.42
C TYR A 63 14.44 16.91 4.42
N LYS A 64 13.45 17.69 4.88
CA LYS A 64 12.64 18.50 3.98
C LYS A 64 13.42 19.64 3.33
N LEU A 65 14.27 20.32 4.10
CA LEU A 65 15.09 21.42 3.62
C LEU A 65 16.06 20.95 2.54
N THR A 66 16.75 19.82 2.75
CA THR A 66 17.66 19.24 1.75
C THR A 66 16.98 19.07 0.40
N TYR A 67 15.76 18.52 0.36
CA TYR A 67 15.03 18.34 -0.89
C TYR A 67 14.48 19.64 -1.47
N ALA A 68 14.05 20.57 -0.60
CA ALA A 68 13.58 21.89 -1.02
C ALA A 68 14.68 22.69 -1.73
N ASP A 69 15.94 22.58 -1.29
CA ASP A 69 17.09 23.23 -1.93
C ASP A 69 17.32 22.75 -3.38
N PHE A 70 16.92 21.51 -3.70
CA PHE A 70 16.92 20.96 -5.06
C PHE A 70 15.62 21.23 -5.85
N GLY A 71 14.71 22.04 -5.30
CA GLY A 71 13.45 22.44 -5.90
C GLY A 71 12.28 21.47 -5.70
N TRP A 72 12.42 20.47 -4.81
CA TRP A 72 11.35 19.52 -4.54
C TRP A 72 10.37 20.05 -3.49
N THR A 73 9.07 19.90 -3.79
CA THR A 73 8.00 20.23 -2.85
C THR A 73 7.39 18.95 -2.29
N LEU A 74 7.27 18.85 -0.96
CA LEU A 74 6.63 17.73 -0.30
C LEU A 74 5.11 17.86 -0.42
N LEU A 75 4.47 16.91 -1.11
CA LEU A 75 3.00 16.86 -1.25
C LEU A 75 2.32 16.12 -0.10
N LYS A 76 2.96 15.06 0.39
CA LYS A 76 2.44 14.20 1.47
C LYS A 76 3.59 13.44 2.10
N GLY A 77 3.56 13.33 3.42
CA GLY A 77 4.56 12.63 4.18
C GLY A 77 4.43 12.95 5.66
N ASN A 78 5.05 12.15 6.50
CA ASN A 78 5.21 12.46 7.92
C ASN A 78 6.47 11.80 8.49
N ARG A 79 6.86 12.25 9.69
CA ARG A 79 8.05 11.78 10.40
C ARG A 79 7.92 10.39 11.07
N TRP A 80 6.74 9.79 11.09
CA TRP A 80 6.45 8.57 11.89
C TRP A 80 6.70 7.26 11.14
N GLY A 81 7.27 7.32 9.94
CA GLY A 81 7.44 6.17 9.08
C GLY A 81 6.36 6.13 8.00
N SER A 82 6.65 6.71 6.84
CA SER A 82 5.68 6.78 5.74
C SER A 82 6.35 7.05 4.40
N VAL A 83 5.58 6.82 3.34
CA VAL A 83 5.91 7.26 1.98
C VAL A 83 5.91 8.79 1.93
N GLN A 84 6.98 9.35 1.37
CA GLN A 84 7.20 10.77 1.16
C GLN A 84 7.00 11.05 -0.34
N TYR A 85 6.05 11.91 -0.67
CA TYR A 85 5.68 12.25 -2.04
C TYR A 85 6.33 13.59 -2.40
N TRP A 86 7.32 13.54 -3.28
CA TRP A 86 8.03 14.73 -3.75
C TRP A 86 7.61 15.08 -5.16
N GLN A 87 7.34 16.35 -5.42
CA GLN A 87 7.00 16.86 -6.75
C GLN A 87 7.85 18.08 -7.12
N LYS A 88 8.30 18.13 -8.37
CA LYS A 88 9.10 19.22 -8.93
C LYS A 88 8.78 19.42 -10.42
N PRO A 89 8.92 20.63 -11.00
CA PRO A 89 8.95 20.80 -12.45
C PRO A 89 10.18 20.10 -13.06
N SER A 90 9.98 19.32 -14.12
CA SER A 90 11.06 18.59 -14.80
C SER A 90 12.14 19.58 -15.28
N ASP A 91 13.38 19.37 -14.85
CA ASP A 91 14.55 20.18 -15.24
C ASP A 91 15.69 19.31 -15.80
N GLY A 92 15.38 18.05 -16.11
CA GLY A 92 16.36 17.05 -16.56
C GLY A 92 17.12 16.38 -15.42
N ARG A 93 17.02 16.90 -14.18
CA ARG A 93 17.54 16.29 -12.95
C ARG A 93 16.36 15.89 -12.07
N ASP A 94 15.67 14.87 -12.57
CA ASP A 94 14.37 14.44 -12.08
C ASP A 94 14.46 13.33 -11.01
N GLU A 95 15.67 12.95 -10.58
CA GLU A 95 15.92 11.94 -9.57
C GLU A 95 16.13 12.55 -8.17
N ILE A 96 15.60 11.88 -7.15
CA ILE A 96 15.78 12.27 -5.74
C ILE A 96 17.00 11.59 -5.08
N PHE A 97 17.60 10.62 -5.75
CA PHE A 97 18.77 9.90 -5.26
C PHE A 97 19.96 10.24 -6.15
N SER A 98 21.03 10.74 -5.54
CA SER A 98 22.25 11.21 -6.22
C SER A 98 23.18 10.09 -6.66
N ASP A 99 23.18 8.97 -5.93
CA ASP A 99 24.13 7.88 -6.11
C ASP A 99 23.46 6.51 -5.97
N ALA A 100 24.13 5.48 -6.49
CA ALA A 100 23.66 4.10 -6.44
C ALA A 100 23.51 3.58 -4.99
N GLY A 101 24.37 4.00 -4.07
CA GLY A 101 24.31 3.62 -2.66
C GLY A 101 23.03 4.12 -1.97
N SER A 102 22.65 5.37 -2.22
CA SER A 102 21.39 5.97 -1.75
C SER A 102 20.17 5.21 -2.29
N LEU A 103 20.23 4.77 -3.54
CA LEU A 103 19.17 4.00 -4.19
C LEU A 103 19.06 2.57 -3.61
N VAL A 104 20.20 1.90 -3.38
CA VAL A 104 20.26 0.60 -2.69
C VAL A 104 19.72 0.72 -1.26
N ALA A 105 20.07 1.79 -0.54
CA ALA A 105 19.55 2.06 0.80
C ALA A 105 18.02 2.27 0.78
N PHE A 106 17.48 2.95 -0.23
CA PHE A 106 16.04 3.09 -0.43
C PHE A 106 15.37 1.72 -0.64
N TYR A 107 15.86 0.91 -1.58
CA TYR A 107 15.29 -0.42 -1.80
C TYR A 107 15.45 -1.36 -0.59
N LYS A 108 16.52 -1.20 0.20
CA LYS A 108 16.67 -1.92 1.47
C LYS A 108 15.55 -1.56 2.44
N ARG A 109 15.19 -0.28 2.59
CA ARG A 109 14.05 0.13 3.43
C ARG A 109 12.72 -0.40 2.90
N LEU A 110 12.50 -0.35 1.58
CA LEU A 110 11.28 -0.90 0.96
C LEU A 110 11.15 -2.42 1.11
N THR A 111 12.23 -3.16 0.92
CA THR A 111 12.23 -4.63 1.11
C THR A 111 11.95 -4.99 2.56
N GLN A 112 12.56 -4.28 3.53
CA GLN A 112 12.27 -4.47 4.96
C GLN A 112 10.81 -4.17 5.29
N TYR A 113 10.26 -3.07 4.78
CA TYR A 113 8.85 -2.74 4.95
C TYR A 113 7.92 -3.80 4.35
N ALA A 114 8.17 -4.21 3.11
CA ALA A 114 7.33 -5.20 2.42
C ALA A 114 7.38 -6.56 3.12
N LEU A 115 8.57 -7.02 3.52
CA LEU A 115 8.75 -8.31 4.19
C LEU A 115 8.13 -8.31 5.59
N SER A 116 8.39 -7.27 6.40
CA SER A 116 7.80 -7.17 7.74
C SER A 116 6.27 -7.14 7.68
N THR A 117 5.70 -6.39 6.74
CA THR A 117 4.25 -6.34 6.53
C THR A 117 3.68 -7.68 6.05
N ALA A 118 4.38 -8.38 5.15
CA ALA A 118 4.00 -9.72 4.74
C ALA A 118 4.01 -10.71 5.93
N CYS A 119 5.08 -10.72 6.72
CA CYS A 119 5.16 -11.57 7.91
C CYS A 119 4.04 -11.28 8.91
N LEU A 120 3.68 -10.02 9.13
CA LEU A 120 2.55 -9.66 10.00
C LEU A 120 1.22 -10.24 9.49
N PHE A 121 0.93 -10.14 8.20
CA PHE A 121 -0.29 -10.73 7.64
C PHE A 121 -0.28 -12.26 7.68
N PHE A 122 0.89 -12.87 7.48
CA PHE A 122 1.05 -14.32 7.62
C PHE A 122 0.79 -14.79 9.06
N ILE A 123 1.40 -14.12 10.05
CA ILE A 123 1.20 -14.44 11.47
C ILE A 123 -0.26 -14.23 11.85
N TYR A 124 -0.88 -13.13 11.41
CA TYR A 124 -2.30 -12.89 11.68
C TYR A 124 -3.17 -14.00 11.11
N ALA A 125 -2.95 -14.41 9.85
CA ALA A 125 -3.66 -15.53 9.26
C ALA A 125 -3.44 -16.81 10.08
N TYR A 126 -2.20 -17.12 10.44
CA TYR A 126 -1.89 -18.30 11.24
C TYR A 126 -2.57 -18.31 12.62
N VAL A 127 -2.60 -17.17 13.33
CA VAL A 127 -3.20 -17.07 14.67
C VAL A 127 -4.72 -17.15 14.63
N VAL A 128 -5.37 -16.47 13.67
CA VAL A 128 -6.83 -16.48 13.54
C VAL A 128 -7.33 -17.84 13.05
N PHE A 129 -6.57 -18.50 12.17
CA PHE A 129 -6.93 -19.81 11.65
C PHE A 129 -6.24 -20.91 12.46
N LYS A 130 -6.71 -21.13 13.70
CA LYS A 130 -6.34 -22.33 14.47
C LYS A 130 -6.86 -23.57 13.74
N GLY A 131 -6.00 -24.22 12.96
CA GLY A 131 -6.33 -25.44 12.20
C GLY A 131 -5.87 -25.39 10.75
N ASN A 132 -6.55 -26.11 9.87
CA ASN A 132 -6.18 -26.17 8.46
C ASN A 132 -6.62 -24.89 7.73
N ILE A 133 -5.67 -24.07 7.27
CA ILE A 133 -5.95 -22.83 6.55
C ILE A 133 -6.82 -23.03 5.29
N ILE A 134 -6.74 -24.19 4.64
CA ILE A 134 -7.59 -24.55 3.50
C ILE A 134 -9.04 -24.66 3.94
N THR A 135 -9.30 -25.27 5.10
CA THR A 135 -10.66 -25.33 5.66
C THR A 135 -11.16 -23.93 6.02
N ALA A 136 -10.33 -23.06 6.59
CA ALA A 136 -10.73 -21.70 6.91
C ALA A 136 -11.02 -20.84 5.65
N LEU A 137 -10.24 -21.01 4.58
CA LEU A 137 -10.41 -20.26 3.33
C LEU A 137 -11.60 -20.73 2.49
N PHE A 138 -11.93 -22.02 2.53
CA PHE A 138 -12.93 -22.59 1.60
C PHE A 138 -14.19 -23.11 2.30
N ASN A 139 -14.23 -23.23 3.63
CA ASN A 139 -15.42 -23.67 4.35
C ASN A 139 -16.30 -22.49 4.78
N ILE A 140 -17.07 -21.96 3.83
CA ILE A 140 -18.03 -20.87 4.09
C ILE A 140 -19.08 -21.31 5.14
N LYS A 141 -19.49 -22.59 5.12
CA LYS A 141 -20.50 -23.10 6.06
C LYS A 141 -20.03 -23.01 7.51
N ALA A 142 -18.75 -23.26 7.79
CA ALA A 142 -18.16 -23.15 9.12
C ALA A 142 -18.12 -21.70 9.66
N SER A 143 -18.39 -20.70 8.80
CA SER A 143 -18.47 -19.29 9.23
C SER A 143 -19.82 -18.94 9.88
N TYR A 144 -20.82 -19.79 9.70
CA TYR A 144 -22.14 -19.72 10.34
C TYR A 144 -22.11 -20.56 11.63
N LEU A 145 -22.50 -19.95 12.74
CA LEU A 145 -22.55 -20.49 14.09
C LEU A 145 -23.97 -20.90 14.51
N THR A 146 -25.01 -20.53 13.76
CA THR A 146 -26.38 -20.96 14.05
C THR A 146 -26.45 -22.48 13.94
N GLU A 147 -26.73 -23.14 15.06
CA GLU A 147 -26.85 -24.60 15.11
C GLU A 147 -27.97 -25.10 14.21
N GLY A 148 -27.70 -26.15 13.45
CA GLY A 148 -28.68 -26.72 12.54
C GLY A 148 -29.14 -25.79 11.42
N LEU A 149 -28.49 -24.64 11.18
CA LEU A 149 -28.89 -23.67 10.15
C LEU A 149 -29.13 -24.35 8.80
N TRP A 150 -28.21 -25.22 8.39
CA TRP A 150 -28.27 -25.93 7.11
C TRP A 150 -29.32 -27.04 7.06
N GLN A 151 -29.94 -27.38 8.18
CA GLN A 151 -31.04 -28.35 8.30
C GLN A 151 -32.42 -27.67 8.41
N MET A 152 -32.45 -26.33 8.55
CA MET A 152 -33.70 -25.58 8.56
C MET A 152 -34.30 -25.53 7.15
N GLU A 153 -35.63 -25.51 7.07
CA GLU A 153 -36.37 -25.39 5.81
C GLU A 153 -37.26 -24.15 5.78
N GLY A 154 -37.62 -23.71 4.58
CA GLY A 154 -38.59 -22.65 4.34
C GLY A 154 -38.19 -21.30 4.94
N ASN A 155 -39.16 -20.62 5.56
CA ASN A 155 -39.00 -19.25 6.06
C ASN A 155 -38.02 -19.14 7.25
N SER A 156 -37.93 -20.19 8.07
CA SER A 156 -37.03 -20.24 9.23
C SER A 156 -35.56 -20.21 8.79
N PHE A 157 -35.22 -20.95 7.72
CA PHE A 157 -33.89 -20.92 7.11
C PHE A 157 -33.50 -19.51 6.66
N TRP A 158 -34.34 -18.87 5.84
CA TRP A 158 -34.00 -17.57 5.24
C TRP A 158 -33.81 -16.48 6.29
N ARG A 159 -34.63 -16.48 7.36
CA ARG A 159 -34.48 -15.52 8.47
C ARG A 159 -33.16 -15.71 9.20
N ALA A 160 -32.84 -16.94 9.61
CA ALA A 160 -31.60 -17.25 10.31
C ALA A 160 -30.37 -17.00 9.44
N PHE A 161 -30.43 -17.39 8.16
CA PHE A 161 -29.36 -17.21 7.20
C PHE A 161 -29.07 -15.72 6.94
N LEU A 162 -30.09 -14.90 6.64
CA LEU A 162 -29.90 -13.47 6.35
C LEU A 162 -29.45 -12.70 7.60
N PHE A 163 -29.96 -13.07 8.77
CA PHE A 163 -29.54 -12.48 10.04
C PHE A 163 -28.06 -12.77 10.34
N GLU A 164 -27.62 -14.01 10.13
CA GLU A 164 -26.24 -14.39 10.45
C GLU A 164 -25.22 -13.99 9.38
N THR A 165 -25.62 -13.89 8.11
CA THR A 165 -24.71 -13.66 6.98
C THR A 165 -23.73 -12.49 7.18
N PRO A 166 -24.14 -11.29 7.66
CA PRO A 166 -23.20 -10.21 7.94
C PRO A 166 -22.09 -10.60 8.92
N PHE A 167 -22.42 -11.36 9.97
CA PHE A 167 -21.45 -11.83 10.97
C PHE A 167 -20.58 -12.96 10.43
N ALA A 168 -21.15 -13.88 9.64
CA ALA A 168 -20.40 -14.92 8.95
C ALA A 168 -19.38 -14.30 7.97
N MET A 169 -19.77 -13.26 7.23
CA MET A 169 -18.86 -12.52 6.34
C MET A 169 -17.71 -11.86 7.10
N LEU A 170 -17.96 -11.30 8.30
CA LEU A 170 -16.90 -10.73 9.14
C LEU A 170 -15.90 -11.77 9.66
N ARG A 171 -16.25 -13.06 9.66
CA ARG A 171 -15.32 -14.15 10.00
C ARG A 171 -14.60 -14.68 8.77
N PHE A 172 -15.30 -14.79 7.64
CA PHE A 172 -14.79 -15.38 6.41
C PHE A 172 -13.93 -14.44 5.56
N LEU A 173 -14.38 -13.20 5.33
CA LEU A 173 -13.71 -12.27 4.42
C LEU A 173 -12.31 -11.85 4.88
N PRO A 174 -12.05 -11.58 6.19
CA PRO A 174 -10.72 -11.19 6.63
C PRO A 174 -9.64 -12.21 6.23
N THR A 175 -9.96 -13.51 6.27
CA THR A 175 -9.09 -14.61 5.82
C THR A 175 -8.55 -14.38 4.42
N TRP A 176 -9.45 -14.12 3.47
CA TRP A 176 -9.11 -13.85 2.08
C TRP A 176 -8.35 -12.53 1.93
N ILE A 177 -8.80 -11.49 2.62
CA ILE A 177 -8.14 -10.17 2.57
C ILE A 177 -6.68 -10.28 3.03
N PHE A 178 -6.42 -10.93 4.17
CA PHE A 178 -5.07 -11.08 4.71
C PHE A 178 -4.19 -12.01 3.88
N ALA A 179 -4.75 -13.09 3.33
CA ALA A 179 -4.01 -13.96 2.41
C ALA A 179 -3.61 -13.22 1.12
N ILE A 180 -4.52 -12.46 0.52
CA ILE A 180 -4.24 -11.63 -0.68
C ILE A 180 -3.20 -10.55 -0.34
N CYS A 181 -3.34 -9.88 0.81
CA CYS A 181 -2.35 -8.91 1.27
C CYS A 181 -0.97 -9.56 1.44
N PHE A 182 -0.88 -10.72 2.10
CA PHE A 182 0.39 -11.45 2.24
C PHE A 182 1.06 -11.70 0.89
N LEU A 183 0.34 -12.27 -0.08
CA LEU A 183 0.87 -12.59 -1.40
C LEU A 183 1.31 -11.34 -2.18
N THR A 184 0.54 -10.26 -2.11
CA THR A 184 0.85 -9.01 -2.82
C THR A 184 2.03 -8.24 -2.22
N PHE A 185 2.19 -8.25 -0.90
CA PHE A 185 3.36 -7.69 -0.23
C PHE A 185 4.61 -8.53 -0.48
N LEU A 186 4.49 -9.86 -0.47
CA LEU A 186 5.59 -10.76 -0.82
C LEU A 186 6.03 -10.58 -2.28
N TYR A 187 5.09 -10.44 -3.21
CA TYR A 187 5.39 -10.09 -4.60
C TYR A 187 6.11 -8.73 -4.70
N SER A 188 5.67 -7.73 -3.93
CA SER A 188 6.31 -6.42 -3.91
C SER A 188 7.73 -6.49 -3.34
N TYR A 189 7.96 -7.30 -2.30
CA TYR A 189 9.29 -7.60 -1.78
C TYR A 189 10.22 -8.13 -2.87
N TYR A 190 9.81 -9.15 -3.63
CA TYR A 190 10.62 -9.70 -4.71
C TYR A 190 10.95 -8.66 -5.79
N GLN A 191 10.00 -7.80 -6.14
CA GLN A 191 10.23 -6.72 -7.09
C GLN A 191 11.27 -5.72 -6.57
N TYR A 192 11.17 -5.32 -5.31
CA TYR A 192 12.12 -4.39 -4.70
C TYR A 192 13.51 -5.02 -4.53
N ASP A 193 13.60 -6.30 -4.16
CA ASP A 193 14.88 -7.00 -4.03
C ASP A 193 15.58 -7.16 -5.38
N LYS A 194 14.80 -7.46 -6.44
CA LYS A 194 15.31 -7.47 -7.82
C LYS A 194 15.88 -6.11 -8.22
N GLN A 195 15.18 -5.02 -7.93
CA GLN A 195 15.72 -3.68 -8.19
C GLN A 195 16.97 -3.40 -7.35
N LYS A 196 16.95 -3.69 -6.05
CA LYS A 196 18.11 -3.53 -5.16
C LYS A 196 19.37 -4.18 -5.73
N LYS A 197 19.27 -5.44 -6.19
CA LYS A 197 20.38 -6.21 -6.78
C LYS A 197 20.88 -5.65 -8.11
N LYS A 198 20.08 -4.86 -8.83
CA LYS A 198 20.50 -4.22 -10.08
C LYS A 198 21.47 -3.06 -9.84
N TYR A 199 21.41 -2.44 -8.67
CA TYR A 199 22.17 -1.22 -8.33
C TYR A 199 23.23 -1.44 -7.25
N ALA A 200 23.35 -2.67 -6.73
CA ALA A 200 24.35 -3.10 -5.76
C ALA A 200 25.50 -3.82 -6.49
#